data_AF-A0A929WWQ2-F1
#
_entry.id   AF-A0A929WWQ2-F1
#
_cell.length_a   1.000
_cell.length_b   1.000
_cell.length_c   1.000
_cell.angle_alpha   90.00
_cell.angle_beta   90.00
_cell.angle_gamma   90.00
#
_symmetry.space_group_name_H-M   'P 1'
#
loop_
_entity.id
_entity.type
_entity.pdbx_description
1 polymer ?
#
loop_
_entity_poly.entity_id
_entity_poly.type
_entity_poly.pdbx_seq_one_letter_code
_entity_poly.pdbx_strand_id
1 'polypeptide(L)' 'AGLTNSSLCQAVREGARAASIGEENPQTVATTVYAAGSYTLTRGDGLVTVTGTAPYQGIGGWVGGQARCSVTTIDEENLP' A
#
# COMPACT_ATOMS: atom_id res chain seq x y z
N ALA A 1 4.70 -17.75 -3.51
CA ALA A 1 4.62 -16.29 -3.35
C ALA A 1 4.90 -15.97 -1.89
N GLY A 2 6.06 -15.36 -1.61
CA GLY A 2 6.60 -15.23 -0.25
C GLY A 2 5.74 -14.36 0.66
N LEU A 3 5.79 -14.64 1.96
CA LEU A 3 5.09 -13.96 3.06
C LEU A 3 5.14 -12.42 2.95
N THR A 4 6.21 -11.89 2.36
CA THR A 4 6.45 -10.49 2.00
C THR A 4 5.39 -9.88 1.09
N ASN A 5 4.88 -10.60 0.10
CA ASN A 5 3.87 -10.07 -0.82
C ASN A 5 2.50 -9.98 -0.16
N SER A 6 2.14 -10.99 0.63
CA SER A 6 0.88 -11.01 1.37
C SER A 6 0.83 -9.92 2.44
N SER A 7 1.91 -9.72 3.20
CA SER A 7 1.98 -8.66 4.21
C SER A 7 1.94 -7.27 3.58
N LEU A 8 2.66 -7.06 2.47
CA LEU A 8 2.60 -5.82 1.70
C LEU A 8 1.18 -5.54 1.20
N CYS A 9 0.53 -6.52 0.56
CA CYS A 9 -0.83 -6.33 0.07
C CYS A 9 -1.83 -6.08 1.19
N GLN A 10 -1.65 -6.71 2.36
CA GLN A 10 -2.50 -6.42 3.52
C GLN A 10 -2.31 -4.97 3.99
N ALA A 11 -1.07 -4.50 4.10
CA ALA A 11 -0.76 -3.12 4.45
C ALA A 11 -1.36 -2.11 3.47
N VAL A 12 -1.25 -2.36 2.16
CA VAL A 12 -1.85 -1.50 1.12
C VAL A 12 -3.37 -1.48 1.21
N ARG A 13 -4.02 -2.62 1.51
CA ARG A 13 -5.48 -2.68 1.71
C ARG A 13 -5.91 -1.88 2.93
N GLU A 14 -5.17 -1.97 4.02
CA GLU A 14 -5.48 -1.20 5.24
C GLU A 14 -5.28 0.30 5.02
N GLY A 15 -4.17 0.69 4.37
CA GLY A 15 -3.95 2.07 3.96
C GLY A 15 -5.01 2.59 3.00
N ALA A 16 -5.47 1.77 2.04
CA ALA A 16 -6.55 2.14 1.14
C ALA A 16 -7.88 2.33 1.86
N ARG A 17 -8.21 1.46 2.83
CA ARG A 17 -9.40 1.61 3.67
C ARG A 17 -9.35 2.87 4.53
N ALA A 18 -8.19 3.21 5.09
CA ALA A 18 -8.00 4.46 5.81
C ALA A 18 -8.15 5.66 4.86
N ALA A 19 -7.56 5.57 3.66
CA ALA A 19 -7.64 6.64 2.68
C ALA A 19 -9.07 6.88 2.18
N SER A 20 -9.88 5.83 2.02
CA SER A 20 -11.27 5.96 1.55
C SER A 20 -12.14 6.73 2.54
N ILE A 21 -11.92 6.57 3.84
CA ILE A 21 -12.69 7.26 4.90
C ILE A 21 -12.16 8.65 5.24
N GLY A 22 -11.17 9.17 4.49
CA GLY A 22 -10.59 10.49 4.72
C GLY A 22 -9.51 10.55 5.81
N GLU A 23 -8.85 9.43 6.14
CA GLU A 23 -7.69 9.46 7.04
C GLU A 23 -6.61 10.39 6.47
N GLU A 24 -6.03 11.24 7.32
CA GLU A 24 -5.04 12.24 6.90
C GLU A 24 -3.71 11.59 6.48
N ASN A 25 -3.36 10.44 7.09
CA ASN A 25 -2.08 9.76 6.88
C ASN A 25 -2.23 8.22 6.66
N PRO A 26 -2.88 7.78 5.58
CA PRO A 26 -3.13 6.36 5.31
C PRO A 26 -1.84 5.57 5.01
N GLN A 27 -0.78 6.26 4.58
CA GLN A 27 0.55 5.67 4.43
C GLN A 27 1.14 5.24 5.78
N THR A 28 0.87 5.98 6.85
CA THR A 28 1.31 5.65 8.22
C THR A 28 0.59 4.40 8.72
N VAL A 29 -0.70 4.24 8.39
CA VAL A 29 -1.47 3.03 8.68
C VAL A 29 -0.86 1.81 7.97
N ALA A 30 -0.58 1.92 6.67
CA ALA A 30 0.07 0.86 5.91
C ALA A 30 1.48 0.53 6.45
N THR A 31 2.25 1.55 6.83
CA THR A 31 3.60 1.38 7.40
C THR A 31 3.57 0.70 8.77
N THR A 32 2.55 0.95 9.58
CA THR A 32 2.33 0.25 10.86
C THR A 32 2.09 -1.25 10.64
N VAL A 33 1.36 -1.61 9.58
CA VAL A 33 1.11 -3.03 9.23
C VAL A 33 2.36 -3.68 8.65
N TYR A 34 3.11 -2.99 7.79
CA TYR A 34 4.33 -3.51 7.21
C TYR A 34 5.37 -2.40 6.94
N ALA A 35 6.31 -2.23 7.88
CA ALA A 35 7.27 -1.12 7.86
C ALA A 35 8.35 -1.23 6.77
N ALA A 36 8.62 -2.44 6.27
CA ALA A 36 9.65 -2.69 5.27
C ALA A 36 9.18 -2.38 3.81
N GLY A 37 7.95 -1.90 3.64
CA GLY A 37 7.41 -1.44 2.37
C GLY A 37 7.44 0.08 2.24
N SER A 38 7.50 0.57 1.00
CA SER A 38 7.27 1.98 0.65
C SER A 38 5.86 2.13 0.10
N TYR A 39 5.14 3.18 0.52
CA TYR A 39 3.74 3.39 0.15
C TYR A 39 3.55 4.76 -0.50
N THR A 40 2.85 4.78 -1.62
CA THR A 40 2.49 6.00 -2.36
C THR A 40 0.98 6.09 -2.46
N LEU A 41 0.43 7.26 -2.13
CA LEU A 41 -0.99 7.57 -2.29
C LEU A 41 -1.19 8.45 -3.52
N THR A 42 -2.21 8.16 -4.31
CA THR A 42 -2.63 8.98 -5.44
C THR A 42 -4.14 9.15 -5.38
N ARG A 43 -4.61 10.38 -5.23
CA ARG A 43 -6.03 10.74 -5.21
C ARG A 43 -6.38 11.46 -6.52
N GLY A 44 -7.48 11.08 -7.16
CA GLY A 44 -7.95 11.66 -8.41
C GLY A 44 -9.28 11.05 -8.85
N ASP A 45 -10.11 11.85 -9.53
CA ASP A 45 -11.39 11.40 -10.09
C ASP A 45 -12.35 10.74 -9.07
N GLY A 46 -12.36 11.20 -7.82
CA GLY A 46 -13.17 10.61 -6.73
C GLY A 46 -12.69 9.22 -6.28
N LEU A 47 -11.49 8.82 -6.70
CA LEU A 47 -10.85 7.58 -6.33
C LEU A 47 -9.54 7.87 -5.59
N VAL A 48 -9.17 6.95 -4.71
CA VAL A 48 -7.88 6.93 -4.05
C VAL A 48 -7.19 5.60 -4.31
N THR A 49 -5.97 5.69 -4.81
CA THR A 49 -5.11 4.56 -5.13
C THR A 49 -3.92 4.54 -4.19
N VAL A 50 -3.76 3.44 -3.47
CA VAL A 50 -2.59 3.16 -2.64
C VAL A 50 -1.73 2.13 -3.32
N THR A 51 -0.46 2.46 -3.54
CA THR A 51 0.55 1.54 -4.09
C THR A 51 1.60 1.29 -3.04
N GLY A 52 1.82 0.02 -2.69
CA GLY A 52 2.93 -0.43 -1.86
C GLY A 52 3.97 -1.17 -2.69
N THR A 53 5.25 -0.95 -2.38
CA THR A 53 6.38 -1.70 -2.95
C THR A 53 7.33 -2.16 -1.87
N ALA A 54 7.81 -3.40 -1.91
CA ALA A 54 8.85 -3.89 -1.01
C ALA A 54 9.90 -4.74 -1.74
N PRO A 55 11.18 -4.60 -1.42
CA PRO A 55 12.23 -5.44 -2.00
C PRO A 55 12.12 -6.87 -1.45
N TYR A 56 12.17 -7.88 -2.31
CA TYR A 56 12.40 -9.25 -1.88
C TYR A 56 13.86 -9.42 -1.46
N GLN A 57 14.08 -9.77 -0.19
CA GLN A 57 15.38 -10.24 0.30
C GLN A 57 15.56 -11.69 -0.16
N GLY A 58 16.30 -11.90 -1.24
CA GLY A 58 16.70 -13.24 -1.68
C GLY A 58 17.86 -13.79 -0.85
N ILE A 59 17.94 -15.12 -0.72
CA ILE A 59 19.10 -15.80 -0.13
C ILE A 59 20.31 -15.47 -1.02
N GLY A 60 21.32 -14.78 -0.46
CA GLY A 60 22.58 -14.51 -1.15
C GLY A 60 22.74 -13.14 -1.83
N GLY A 61 22.00 -12.10 -1.42
CA GLY A 61 22.29 -10.71 -1.82
C GLY A 61 21.77 -10.29 -3.20
N TRP A 62 21.00 -11.13 -3.88
CA TRP A 62 20.27 -10.75 -5.09
C TRP A 62 19.00 -9.98 -4.72
N VAL A 63 18.99 -8.66 -4.95
CA VAL A 63 17.77 -7.85 -4.98
C VAL A 63 17.09 -8.05 -6.35
N GLY A 64 16.54 -9.24 -6.57
CA GLY A 64 16.06 -9.65 -7.90
C GLY A 64 14.60 -9.30 -8.20
N GLY A 65 13.79 -8.96 -7.18
CA GLY A 65 12.39 -8.65 -7.39
C GLY A 65 11.85 -7.66 -6.37
N GLN A 66 10.97 -6.78 -6.83
CA GLN A 66 10.15 -5.92 -5.98
C GLN A 66 8.74 -6.50 -5.93
N ALA A 67 8.23 -6.76 -4.73
CA ALA A 67 6.82 -6.99 -4.50
C ALA A 67 6.10 -5.66 -4.75
N ARG A 68 5.08 -5.64 -5.59
CA ARG A 68 4.21 -4.47 -5.78
C ARG A 68 2.76 -4.88 -5.56
N CYS A 69 2.06 -4.11 -4.76
CA CYS A 69 0.62 -4.24 -4.59
C CYS A 69 -0.04 -2.86 -4.74
N SER A 70 -1.14 -2.80 -5.48
CA SER A 70 -1.91 -1.56 -5.64
C SER A 70 -3.38 -1.84 -5.40
N VAL A 71 -4.02 -0.96 -4.62
CA VAL A 71 -5.46 -1.01 -4.35
C VAL A 71 -6.04 0.35 -4.68
N THR A 72 -7.07 0.35 -5.52
CA THR A 72 -7.87 1.53 -5.83
C THR A 72 -9.22 1.36 -5.14
N THR A 73 -9.65 2.39 -4.43
CA THR A 73 -10.94 2.46 -3.76
C THR A 73 -11.57 3.83 -3.98
N ILE A 74 -12.86 3.94 -3.71
CA ILE A 74 -13.60 5.20 -3.76
C ILE A 74 -13.09 6.11 -2.64
N ASP A 75 -12.92 7.38 -2.94
CA ASP A 75 -12.60 8.43 -1.97
C ASP A 75 -13.92 9.00 -1.45
N GLU A 76 -14.43 8.46 -0.34
CA GLU A 76 -15.76 8.83 0.19
C GLU A 76 -15.80 10.29 0.64
N GLU A 77 -14.64 10.86 0.97
CA GLU A 77 -14.49 12.28 1.34
C GLU A 77 -14.72 13.25 0.17
N ASN A 78 -14.57 12.78 -1.07
CA ASN A 78 -14.71 13.58 -2.30
C ASN A 78 -15.91 13.12 -3.16
N LEU A 79 -16.86 12.41 -2.56
CA LEU A 79 -18.14 12.13 -3.19
C LEU A 79 -19.02 13.39 -3.13
N PRO A 80 -19.57 13.86 -4.28
CA PRO A 80 -20.44 15.03 -4.34
C PRO A 80 -21.79 14.84 -3.66
#